data_AF-O76578-F1
#
_entry.id   AF-O76578-F1
#
_cell.length_a   1.000
_cell.length_b   1.000
_cell.length_c   1.000
_cell.angle_alpha   90.00
_cell.angle_beta   90.00
_cell.angle_gamma   90.00
#
_symmetry.space_group_name_H-M   'P 1'
#
loop_
_entity.id
_entity.type
_entity.pdbx_description
1 polymer ?
#
loop_
_entity_poly.entity_id
_entity_poly.type
_entity_poly.pdbx_seq_one_letter_code
_entity_poly.pdbx_strand_id
1 'polypeptide(L)'
;MDGEELREDLKEKGKTMDNDLKKSLKEAPSESYCYVLINPYVLDKDVREVDLATFLSSIFYVGKGKGERAMAYFKDACGNIQGSRKLTTIDQAWNKKGFVYKHIIWRPIIENLALAREAAMIFFFKNLAGKSNFTNKYNGSFKGESAFWSREEKCNYGVYLLETIHRSIQTNGCETVKKEDVAPRAAIQQSPRL
;
A
#
# COMPACT_ATOMS: atom_id res chain seq x y z
N MET A 1 -21.52 -22.68 -7.40
CA MET A 1 -20.66 -21.78 -6.63
C MET A 1 -21.14 -20.37 -6.90
N ASP A 2 -21.84 -19.78 -5.94
CA ASP A 2 -22.18 -18.37 -6.01
C ASP A 2 -20.92 -17.50 -5.79
N GLY A 3 -21.04 -16.19 -6.02
CA GLY A 3 -19.89 -15.29 -5.91
C GLY A 3 -19.37 -15.12 -4.47
N GLU A 4 -20.18 -15.44 -3.46
CA GLU A 4 -19.82 -15.28 -2.05
C GLU A 4 -19.01 -16.48 -1.56
N GLU A 5 -19.42 -17.69 -1.94
CA GLU A 5 -18.69 -18.94 -1.69
C GLU A 5 -17.29 -18.88 -2.31
N LEU A 6 -17.17 -18.45 -3.58
CA LEU A 6 -15.87 -18.27 -4.24
C LEU A 6 -14.96 -17.29 -3.49
N ARG A 7 -15.53 -16.22 -2.93
CA ARG A 7 -14.77 -15.20 -2.21
C ARG A 7 -14.24 -15.71 -0.87
N GLU A 8 -15.06 -16.44 -0.11
CA GLU A 8 -14.60 -17.04 1.15
C GLU A 8 -13.54 -18.13 0.90
N ASP A 9 -13.68 -18.91 -0.16
CA ASP A 9 -12.65 -19.87 -0.59
C ASP A 9 -11.31 -19.20 -0.89
N LEU A 10 -11.32 -18.10 -1.65
CA LEU A 10 -10.11 -17.34 -1.96
C LEU A 10 -9.46 -16.75 -0.72
N LYS A 11 -10.29 -16.29 0.23
CA LYS A 11 -9.84 -15.72 1.50
C LYS A 11 -9.19 -16.77 2.40
N GLU A 12 -9.77 -17.96 2.52
CA GLU A 12 -9.19 -19.04 3.34
C GLU A 12 -7.91 -19.60 2.70
N LYS A 13 -7.88 -19.72 1.36
CA LYS A 13 -6.64 -20.06 0.62
C LYS A 13 -5.54 -19.03 0.90
N GLY A 14 -5.83 -17.74 0.73
CA GLY A 14 -4.86 -16.67 0.96
C GLY A 14 -4.34 -16.63 2.41
N LYS A 15 -5.23 -16.89 3.38
CA LYS A 15 -4.87 -17.00 4.80
C LYS A 15 -3.97 -18.20 5.09
N THR A 16 -4.26 -19.35 4.48
CA THR A 16 -3.42 -20.55 4.57
C THR A 16 -2.02 -20.26 4.02
N MET A 17 -1.94 -19.68 2.82
CA MET A 17 -0.67 -19.26 2.21
C MET A 17 0.13 -18.29 3.09
N ASP A 18 -0.54 -17.31 3.72
CA ASP A 18 0.11 -16.35 4.63
C ASP A 18 0.71 -17.05 5.87
N ASN A 19 -0.02 -18.02 6.41
CA ASN A 19 0.41 -18.77 7.59
C ASN A 19 1.57 -19.71 7.27
N ASP A 20 1.52 -20.38 6.13
CA ASP A 20 2.59 -21.28 5.69
C ASP A 20 3.86 -20.50 5.39
N LEU A 21 3.74 -19.36 4.71
CA LEU A 21 4.89 -18.49 4.45
C LEU A 21 5.53 -17.95 5.74
N LYS A 22 4.73 -17.59 6.75
CA LYS A 22 5.25 -17.19 8.08
C LYS A 22 6.03 -18.31 8.76
N LYS A 23 5.59 -19.57 8.62
CA LYS A 23 6.25 -20.72 9.22
C LYS A 23 7.53 -21.11 8.48
N SER A 24 7.53 -21.00 7.14
CA SER A 24 8.67 -21.41 6.32
C SER A 24 9.83 -20.40 6.34
N LEU A 25 9.53 -19.11 6.50
CA LEU A 25 10.56 -18.07 6.61
C LEU A 25 11.14 -18.00 8.04
N LYS A 26 12.31 -18.60 8.24
CA LYS A 26 13.08 -18.53 9.49
C LYS A 26 14.13 -17.42 9.40
N GLU A 27 13.80 -16.25 9.93
CA GLU A 27 14.70 -15.09 9.98
C GLU A 27 14.75 -14.48 11.38
N ALA A 28 15.83 -13.74 11.64
CA ALA A 28 15.92 -12.90 12.82
C ALA A 28 14.77 -11.87 12.84
N PRO A 29 14.30 -11.47 14.03
CA PRO A 29 13.33 -10.39 14.16
C PRO A 29 13.77 -9.14 13.40
N SER A 30 12.80 -8.46 12.80
CA SER A 30 13.02 -7.24 12.01
C SER A 30 11.92 -6.25 12.31
N GLU A 31 12.23 -4.96 12.25
CA GLU A 31 11.24 -3.88 12.34
C GLU A 31 10.55 -3.61 11.00
N SER A 32 10.54 -4.60 10.10
CA SER A 32 9.95 -4.42 8.78
C SER A 32 8.43 -4.33 8.87
N TYR A 33 7.84 -3.69 7.88
CA TYR A 33 6.39 -3.55 7.73
C TYR A 33 6.03 -3.37 6.26
N CYS A 34 4.74 -3.48 5.94
CA CYS A 34 4.19 -3.05 4.65
C CYS A 34 3.35 -1.79 4.80
N TYR A 35 3.17 -1.06 3.71
CA TYR A 35 2.28 0.09 3.66
C TYR A 35 1.69 0.31 2.27
N VAL A 36 0.58 1.02 2.23
CA VAL A 36 -0.04 1.50 1.00
C VAL A 36 -0.23 3.01 1.07
N LEU A 37 -0.14 3.65 -0.10
CA LEU A 37 -0.53 5.04 -0.30
C LEU A 37 -1.78 5.09 -1.16
N ILE A 38 -2.75 5.86 -0.70
CA ILE A 38 -4.09 5.94 -1.27
C ILE A 38 -4.36 7.39 -1.68
N ASN A 39 -4.85 7.57 -2.90
CA ASN A 39 -5.14 8.88 -3.45
C ASN A 39 -6.58 9.27 -3.05
N PRO A 40 -6.77 10.23 -2.13
CA PRO A 40 -8.11 10.66 -1.73
C PRO A 40 -8.84 11.42 -2.84
N TYR A 41 -8.14 11.91 -3.87
CA TYR A 41 -8.77 12.65 -4.96
C TYR A 41 -9.74 11.79 -5.77
N VAL A 42 -9.48 10.48 -5.87
CA VAL A 42 -10.35 9.54 -6.60
C VAL A 42 -11.43 8.92 -5.72
N LEU A 43 -11.55 9.36 -4.47
CA LEU A 43 -12.58 8.93 -3.53
C LEU A 43 -13.65 10.02 -3.41
N ASP A 44 -14.91 9.60 -3.49
CA ASP A 44 -16.11 10.41 -3.29
C ASP A 44 -16.48 10.55 -1.80
N LYS A 45 -16.08 9.57 -0.98
CA LYS A 45 -16.27 9.48 0.47
C LYS A 45 -15.00 9.08 1.21
N ASP A 46 -15.09 9.00 2.53
CA ASP A 46 -13.98 8.55 3.35
C ASP A 46 -13.56 7.12 2.97
N VAL A 47 -12.25 6.84 3.02
CA VAL A 47 -11.68 5.55 2.62
C VAL A 47 -12.23 4.36 3.43
N ARG A 48 -12.83 4.59 4.60
CA ARG A 48 -13.50 3.56 5.40
C ARG A 48 -14.84 3.10 4.82
N GLU A 49 -15.45 3.90 3.96
CA GLU A 49 -16.82 3.71 3.49
C GLU A 49 -16.91 3.23 2.03
N VAL A 50 -15.77 3.09 1.37
CA VAL A 50 -15.69 2.64 -0.02
C VAL A 50 -15.71 1.12 -0.10
N ASP A 51 -16.27 0.60 -1.18
CA ASP A 51 -16.19 -0.82 -1.50
C ASP A 51 -14.75 -1.24 -1.88
N LEU A 52 -14.53 -2.55 -1.99
CA LEU A 52 -13.21 -3.08 -2.32
C LEU A 52 -12.72 -2.60 -3.70
N ALA A 53 -13.59 -2.49 -4.69
CA ALA A 53 -13.20 -2.10 -6.05
C ALA A 53 -12.66 -0.66 -6.08
N THR A 54 -13.38 0.26 -5.44
CA THR A 54 -13.05 1.67 -5.27
C THR A 54 -11.82 1.85 -4.38
N PHE A 55 -11.74 1.09 -3.29
CA PHE A 55 -10.54 1.04 -2.46
C PHE A 55 -9.31 0.65 -3.29
N LEU A 56 -9.40 -0.46 -4.01
CA LEU A 56 -8.31 -0.93 -4.86
C LEU A 56 -7.97 0.09 -5.96
N SER A 57 -8.93 0.84 -6.51
CA SER A 57 -8.63 1.85 -7.55
C SER A 57 -7.96 3.08 -6.98
N SER A 58 -8.10 3.33 -5.68
CA SER A 58 -7.48 4.47 -5.01
C SER A 58 -6.02 4.24 -4.59
N ILE A 59 -5.59 2.97 -4.44
CA ILE A 59 -4.19 2.66 -4.15
C ILE A 59 -3.33 3.02 -5.36
N PHE A 60 -2.37 3.93 -5.15
CA PHE A 60 -1.40 4.32 -6.18
C PHE A 60 0.01 3.83 -5.87
N TYR A 61 0.29 3.34 -4.66
CA TYR A 61 1.60 2.79 -4.30
C TYR A 61 1.49 1.74 -3.19
N VAL A 62 2.29 0.68 -3.32
CA VAL A 62 2.55 -0.31 -2.26
C VAL A 62 4.04 -0.30 -1.93
N GLY A 63 4.39 -0.42 -0.67
CA GLY A 63 5.79 -0.54 -0.28
C GLY A 63 6.02 -1.38 0.96
N LYS A 64 7.27 -1.82 1.12
CA LYS A 64 7.83 -2.22 2.41
C LYS A 64 8.73 -1.13 3.00
N GLY A 65 8.92 -1.18 4.32
CA GLY A 65 9.78 -0.22 5.01
C GLY A 65 10.29 -0.69 6.36
N LYS A 66 11.24 0.08 6.89
CA LYS A 66 11.70 0.12 8.28
C LYS A 66 11.74 1.60 8.70
N GLY A 67 11.58 1.89 10.00
CA GLY A 67 11.58 3.26 10.52
C GLY A 67 10.68 4.22 9.74
N GLU A 68 11.24 5.34 9.29
CA GLU A 68 10.55 6.44 8.61
C GLU A 68 10.33 6.24 7.09
N ARG A 69 10.54 5.03 6.56
CA ARG A 69 10.53 4.81 5.09
C ARG A 69 9.23 5.25 4.42
N ALA A 70 8.08 5.00 5.03
CA ALA A 70 6.79 5.43 4.49
C ALA A 70 6.63 6.96 4.47
N MET A 71 7.26 7.67 5.43
CA MET A 71 7.25 9.14 5.50
C MET A 71 8.22 9.81 4.54
N ALA A 72 9.31 9.14 4.15
CA ALA A 72 10.35 9.69 3.29
C ALA A 72 9.80 10.27 1.97
N TYR A 73 8.84 9.58 1.32
CA TYR A 73 8.30 10.03 0.04
C TYR A 73 7.49 11.32 0.12
N PHE A 74 6.86 11.58 1.27
CA PHE A 74 6.15 12.83 1.48
C PHE A 74 7.14 14.00 1.64
N LYS A 75 8.25 13.76 2.35
CA LYS A 75 9.35 14.74 2.45
C LYS A 75 9.95 15.04 1.07
N ASP A 76 10.18 14.02 0.25
CA ASP A 76 10.68 14.17 -1.12
C ASP A 76 9.71 14.99 -1.99
N ALA A 77 8.40 14.75 -1.86
CA ALA A 77 7.36 15.45 -2.63
C ALA A 77 7.26 16.95 -2.31
N CYS A 78 7.74 17.41 -1.14
CA CYS A 78 7.81 18.84 -0.82
C CYS A 78 8.86 19.60 -1.62
N GLY A 79 9.93 18.91 -2.08
CA GLY A 79 11.08 19.54 -2.72
C GLY A 79 11.08 19.42 -4.24
N ASN A 80 11.04 18.17 -4.75
CA ASN A 80 11.13 17.93 -6.18
C ASN A 80 10.27 16.74 -6.62
N ILE A 81 9.23 17.03 -7.40
CA ILE A 81 8.32 16.04 -7.96
C ILE A 81 8.69 15.57 -9.37
N GLN A 82 9.73 16.14 -9.99
CA GLN A 82 10.09 15.87 -11.39
C GLN A 82 10.51 14.41 -11.60
N GLY A 83 10.03 13.79 -12.69
CA GLY A 83 10.41 12.44 -13.11
C GLY A 83 9.84 11.28 -12.26
N SER A 84 8.98 11.58 -11.27
CA SER A 84 8.40 10.57 -10.38
C SER A 84 6.89 10.65 -10.35
N ARG A 85 6.21 9.74 -11.08
CA ARG A 85 4.75 9.61 -11.07
C ARG A 85 4.19 9.52 -9.64
N LYS A 86 4.88 8.81 -8.74
CA LYS A 86 4.50 8.70 -7.33
C LYS A 86 4.48 10.06 -6.62
N LEU A 87 5.54 10.86 -6.79
CA LEU A 87 5.63 12.17 -6.14
C LEU A 87 4.65 13.17 -6.77
N THR A 88 4.47 13.10 -8.09
CA THR A 88 3.43 13.87 -8.80
C THR A 88 2.02 13.53 -8.29
N THR A 89 1.72 12.25 -8.05
CA THR A 89 0.42 11.85 -7.48
C THR A 89 0.22 12.37 -6.05
N ILE A 90 1.26 12.37 -5.22
CA ILE A 90 1.22 12.95 -3.87
C ILE A 90 0.91 14.45 -3.93
N ASP A 91 1.65 15.20 -4.75
CA ASP A 91 1.46 16.65 -4.88
C ASP A 91 0.06 17.00 -5.44
N GLN A 92 -0.41 16.27 -6.45
CA GLN A 92 -1.78 16.43 -6.97
C GLN A 92 -2.85 16.17 -5.90
N ALA A 93 -2.70 15.12 -5.10
CA ALA A 93 -3.63 14.82 -4.02
C ALA A 93 -3.66 15.92 -2.95
N TRP A 94 -2.48 16.43 -2.55
CA TRP A 94 -2.41 17.60 -1.66
C TRP A 94 -3.10 18.83 -2.26
N ASN A 95 -2.83 19.16 -3.52
CA ASN A 95 -3.43 20.33 -4.16
C ASN A 95 -4.96 20.21 -4.34
N LYS A 96 -5.51 18.99 -4.42
CA LYS A 96 -6.95 18.76 -4.67
C LYS A 96 -7.77 18.46 -3.41
N LYS A 97 -7.18 17.79 -2.41
CA LYS A 97 -7.88 17.33 -1.19
C LYS A 97 -7.18 17.73 0.10
N GLY A 98 -5.96 18.27 0.04
CA GLY A 98 -5.20 18.71 1.22
C GLY A 98 -4.40 17.61 1.92
N PHE A 99 -4.62 16.33 1.60
CA PHE A 99 -3.95 15.21 2.24
C PHE A 99 -3.74 14.02 1.28
N VAL A 100 -2.96 13.05 1.73
CA VAL A 100 -2.81 11.71 1.14
C VAL A 100 -3.02 10.69 2.25
N TYR A 101 -3.70 9.58 1.96
CA TYR A 101 -3.86 8.50 2.92
C TYR A 101 -2.60 7.61 2.93
N LYS A 102 -2.11 7.29 4.13
CA LYS A 102 -1.01 6.35 4.39
C LYS A 102 -1.50 5.29 5.37
N HIS A 103 -1.37 4.02 5.02
CA HIS A 103 -1.71 2.93 5.95
C HIS A 103 -0.53 1.99 6.09
N ILE A 104 0.00 1.87 7.32
CA ILE A 104 1.05 0.91 7.68
C ILE A 104 0.37 -0.30 8.32
N ILE A 105 0.75 -1.50 7.88
CA ILE A 105 0.18 -2.77 8.36
C ILE A 105 1.28 -3.82 8.56
N TRP A 106 0.95 -4.85 9.35
CA TRP A 106 1.82 -5.97 9.68
C TRP A 106 3.18 -5.49 10.20
N ARG A 107 3.17 -4.85 11.37
CA ARG A 107 4.36 -4.32 12.02
C ARG A 107 4.44 -4.84 13.47
N PRO A 108 5.63 -5.22 13.98
CA PRO A 108 6.82 -5.59 13.20
C PRO A 108 6.64 -6.96 12.51
N ILE A 109 7.31 -7.16 11.37
CA ILE A 109 7.47 -8.47 10.71
C ILE A 109 8.91 -8.65 10.20
N ILE A 110 9.31 -9.90 9.96
CA ILE A 110 10.58 -10.24 9.31
C ILE A 110 10.67 -9.67 7.88
N GLU A 111 11.89 -9.44 7.40
CA GLU A 111 12.13 -8.72 6.15
C GLU A 111 11.66 -9.48 4.92
N ASN A 112 11.93 -10.79 4.81
CA ASN A 112 11.47 -11.54 3.65
C ASN A 112 9.94 -11.67 3.61
N LEU A 113 9.25 -11.67 4.75
CA LEU A 113 7.79 -11.67 4.76
C LEU A 113 7.24 -10.34 4.24
N ALA A 114 7.86 -9.21 4.62
CA ALA A 114 7.51 -7.91 4.06
C ALA A 114 7.76 -7.85 2.54
N LEU A 115 8.89 -8.40 2.08
CA LEU A 115 9.23 -8.49 0.66
C LEU A 115 8.21 -9.33 -0.13
N ALA A 116 7.85 -10.50 0.37
CA ALA A 116 6.90 -11.39 -0.31
C ALA A 116 5.48 -10.79 -0.38
N ARG A 117 5.02 -10.15 0.71
CA ARG A 117 3.72 -9.46 0.73
C ARG A 117 3.69 -8.26 -0.21
N GLU A 118 4.72 -7.42 -0.19
CA GLU A 118 4.87 -6.32 -1.16
C GLU A 118 4.85 -6.85 -2.60
N ALA A 119 5.61 -7.91 -2.88
CA ALA A 119 5.69 -8.51 -4.21
C ALA A 119 4.33 -9.01 -4.72
N ALA A 120 3.56 -9.71 -3.88
CA ALA A 120 2.26 -10.22 -4.24
C ALA A 120 1.24 -9.10 -4.53
N MET A 121 1.20 -8.07 -3.69
CA MET A 121 0.31 -6.92 -3.91
C MET A 121 0.67 -6.15 -5.20
N ILE A 122 1.97 -5.89 -5.44
CA ILE A 122 2.43 -5.28 -6.69
C ILE A 122 2.08 -6.16 -7.89
N PHE A 123 2.27 -7.47 -7.77
CA PHE A 123 1.97 -8.45 -8.82
C PHE A 123 0.49 -8.40 -9.20
N PHE A 124 -0.42 -8.38 -8.23
CA PHE A 124 -1.85 -8.23 -8.45
C PHE A 124 -2.17 -6.96 -9.26
N PHE A 125 -1.67 -5.80 -8.83
CA PHE A 125 -1.97 -4.53 -9.52
C PHE A 125 -1.44 -4.49 -10.94
N LYS A 126 -0.23 -5.01 -11.18
CA LYS A 126 0.39 -5.00 -12.50
C LYS A 126 -0.20 -6.02 -13.47
N ASN A 127 -0.69 -7.16 -12.99
CA ASN A 127 -1.10 -8.28 -13.85
C ASN A 127 -2.62 -8.45 -13.99
N LEU A 128 -3.41 -8.01 -13.01
CA LEU A 128 -4.86 -8.22 -13.02
C LEU A 128 -5.63 -6.90 -12.99
N ALA A 129 -5.23 -5.96 -12.14
CA ALA A 129 -5.99 -4.71 -12.03
C ALA A 129 -5.82 -3.80 -13.25
N GLY A 130 -4.72 -3.93 -14.01
CA GLY A 130 -4.45 -3.14 -15.22
C GLY A 130 -4.36 -1.63 -14.96
N LYS A 131 -4.00 -1.24 -13.74
CA LYS A 131 -4.22 0.13 -13.25
C LYS A 131 -3.17 1.11 -13.72
N SER A 132 -3.58 2.05 -14.56
CA SER A 132 -2.72 3.13 -15.05
C SER A 132 -2.21 4.00 -13.91
N ASN A 133 -2.98 4.23 -12.84
CA ASN A 133 -2.59 5.07 -11.71
C ASN A 133 -1.63 4.41 -10.71
N PHE A 134 -1.34 3.12 -10.85
CA PHE A 134 -0.37 2.44 -9.99
C PHE A 134 1.06 2.89 -10.34
N THR A 135 1.81 3.35 -9.33
CA THR A 135 3.07 4.10 -9.55
C THR A 135 4.34 3.31 -9.21
N ASN A 136 4.22 2.08 -8.70
CA ASN A 136 5.38 1.22 -8.44
C ASN A 136 6.14 0.94 -9.74
N LYS A 137 7.34 1.53 -9.87
CA LYS A 137 8.24 1.30 -11.01
C LYS A 137 8.70 -0.17 -11.04
N TYR A 138 9.22 -0.65 -9.93
CA TYR A 138 9.79 -2.00 -9.83
C TYR A 138 8.77 -3.03 -9.33
N ASN A 139 9.04 -4.29 -9.66
CA ASN A 139 8.36 -5.43 -9.04
C ASN A 139 8.95 -5.68 -7.64
N GLY A 140 8.18 -6.30 -6.76
CA GLY A 140 8.72 -6.82 -5.51
C GLY A 140 9.47 -8.14 -5.72
N SER A 141 10.13 -8.61 -4.67
CA SER A 141 10.86 -9.89 -4.70
C SER A 141 10.13 -10.92 -3.85
N PHE A 142 9.71 -12.01 -4.47
CA PHE A 142 9.23 -13.19 -3.76
C PHE A 142 10.39 -13.90 -3.06
N LYS A 143 10.11 -14.53 -1.92
CA LYS A 143 11.12 -15.14 -1.02
C LYS A 143 10.68 -16.51 -0.52
N GLY A 144 11.65 -17.39 -0.28
CA GLY A 144 11.38 -18.78 0.12
C GLY A 144 10.48 -19.48 -0.88
N GLU A 145 9.50 -20.22 -0.38
CA GLU A 145 8.53 -20.96 -1.18
C GLU A 145 7.73 -20.06 -2.14
N SER A 146 7.47 -18.81 -1.76
CA SER A 146 6.72 -17.87 -2.61
C SER A 146 7.42 -17.52 -3.93
N ALA A 147 8.73 -17.78 -4.05
CA ALA A 147 9.46 -17.63 -5.31
C ALA A 147 8.92 -18.58 -6.39
N PHE A 148 8.47 -19.76 -5.98
CA PHE A 148 8.00 -20.84 -6.86
C PHE A 148 6.49 -20.85 -7.09
N TRP A 149 5.75 -19.97 -6.42
CA TRP A 149 4.32 -19.83 -6.66
C TRP A 149 4.00 -19.53 -8.12
N SER A 150 2.97 -20.21 -8.61
CA SER A 150 2.30 -19.95 -9.87
C SER A 150 1.77 -18.52 -9.94
N ARG A 151 1.42 -18.08 -11.15
CA ARG A 151 0.78 -16.78 -11.37
C ARG A 151 -0.53 -16.66 -10.58
N GLU A 152 -1.32 -17.72 -10.53
CA GLU A 152 -2.58 -17.77 -9.81
C GLU A 152 -2.38 -17.61 -8.30
N GLU A 153 -1.46 -18.37 -7.70
CA GLU A 153 -1.12 -18.25 -6.28
C GLU A 153 -0.66 -16.83 -5.92
N LYS A 154 0.22 -16.24 -6.74
CA LYS A 154 0.69 -14.85 -6.55
C LYS A 154 -0.47 -13.84 -6.58
N CYS A 155 -1.44 -14.05 -7.45
CA CYS A 155 -2.64 -13.22 -7.56
C CYS A 155 -3.59 -13.42 -6.38
N ASN A 156 -3.89 -14.67 -6.00
CA ASN A 156 -4.79 -15.01 -4.90
C ASN A 156 -4.25 -14.49 -3.56
N TYR A 157 -2.95 -14.65 -3.33
CA TYR A 157 -2.31 -14.09 -2.16
C TYR A 157 -2.31 -12.55 -2.19
N GLY A 158 -2.04 -11.94 -3.35
CA GLY A 158 -2.08 -10.49 -3.52
C GLY A 158 -3.45 -9.89 -3.19
N VAL A 159 -4.54 -10.47 -3.69
CA VAL A 159 -5.90 -9.98 -3.39
C VAL A 159 -6.28 -10.20 -1.92
N TYR A 160 -5.92 -11.35 -1.33
CA TYR A 160 -6.13 -11.62 0.09
C TYR A 160 -5.48 -10.55 0.99
N LEU A 161 -4.23 -10.16 0.69
CA LEU A 161 -3.52 -9.12 1.43
C LEU A 161 -4.21 -7.76 1.28
N LEU A 162 -4.66 -7.41 0.08
CA LEU A 162 -5.34 -6.14 -0.18
C LEU A 162 -6.71 -6.06 0.49
N GLU A 163 -7.49 -7.15 0.49
CA GLU A 163 -8.73 -7.21 1.27
C GLU A 163 -8.46 -7.07 2.78
N THR A 164 -7.38 -7.66 3.27
CA THR A 164 -6.99 -7.56 4.68
C THR A 164 -6.64 -6.12 5.06
N ILE A 165 -5.97 -5.38 4.16
CA ILE A 165 -5.72 -3.95 4.31
C ILE A 165 -7.02 -3.17 4.30
N HIS A 166 -7.91 -3.44 3.34
CA HIS A 166 -9.22 -2.77 3.24
C HIS A 166 -10.00 -2.92 4.54
N ARG A 167 -10.15 -4.16 5.04
CA ARG A 167 -10.80 -4.43 6.34
C ARG A 167 -10.13 -3.69 7.49
N SER A 168 -8.79 -3.69 7.55
CA SER A 168 -8.05 -2.98 8.59
C SER A 168 -8.34 -1.48 8.58
N ILE A 169 -8.42 -0.87 7.39
CA ILE A 169 -8.77 0.54 7.23
C ILE A 169 -10.21 0.79 7.64
N GLN A 170 -11.16 -0.05 7.23
CA GLN A 170 -12.57 0.10 7.62
C GLN A 170 -12.74 0.07 9.14
N THR A 171 -12.01 -0.79 9.84
CA THR A 171 -12.09 -0.93 11.31
C THR A 171 -11.31 0.16 12.05
N ASN A 172 -10.07 0.45 11.64
CA ASN A 172 -9.12 1.25 12.42
C ASN A 172 -8.89 2.66 11.85
N GLY A 173 -9.42 2.95 10.67
CA GLY A 173 -9.12 4.14 9.90
C GLY A 173 -7.78 4.08 9.16
N CYS A 174 -7.44 5.22 8.56
CA CYS A 174 -6.20 5.41 7.81
C CYS A 174 -5.60 6.76 8.18
N GLU A 175 -4.28 6.80 8.35
CA GLU A 175 -3.58 8.06 8.61
C GLU A 175 -3.70 8.98 7.40
N THR A 176 -3.93 10.27 7.64
CA THR A 176 -3.86 11.31 6.63
C THR A 176 -2.54 12.06 6.79
N VAL A 177 -1.80 12.22 5.70
CA VAL A 177 -0.55 12.97 5.67
C VAL A 177 -0.77 14.22 4.84
N LYS A 178 -0.67 15.38 5.47
CA LYS A 178 -0.77 16.68 4.80
C LYS A 178 0.61 17.20 4.46
N LYS A 179 0.67 18.17 3.54
CA LYS A 179 1.92 18.82 3.14
C LYS A 179 2.58 19.55 4.32
N GLU A 180 1.77 20.17 5.18
CA GLU A 180 2.19 20.87 6.39
C GLU A 180 2.84 19.95 7.45
N ASP A 181 2.48 18.66 7.48
CA ASP A 181 3.06 17.69 8.43
C ASP A 181 4.51 17.32 8.11
N VAL A 182 4.95 17.59 6.86
CA VAL A 182 6.26 17.16 6.35
C VAL A 182 7.09 18.29 5.77
N ALA A 183 6.49 19.46 5.54
CA ALA A 183 7.22 20.62 5.05
C ALA A 183 8.28 21.07 6.07
N PRO A 184 9.50 21.42 5.63
CA PRO A 184 10.48 22.06 6.50
C PRO A 184 9.86 23.31 7.14
N ARG A 185 10.01 23.49 8.46
CA ARG A 185 9.41 24.60 9.22
C ARG A 185 9.65 25.99 8.59
N ALA A 186 10.73 26.16 7.84
CA ALA A 186 11.04 27.40 7.12
C ALA A 186 10.02 27.79 6.03
N ALA A 187 9.24 26.84 5.48
CA ALA A 187 8.28 27.13 4.42
C ALA A 187 6.93 27.70 4.92
N ILE A 188 6.62 27.55 6.21
CA ILE A 188 5.32 27.98 6.78
C ILE A 188 5.32 29.49 7.10
N GLN A 189 6.50 30.13 7.18
CA GLN A 189 6.64 31.56 7.50
C GLN A 189 6.58 32.53 6.30
N GLN A 190 6.25 32.06 5.09
CA GLN A 190 6.17 32.93 3.89
C GLN A 190 4.78 33.09 3.28
N SER A 191 3.70 33.02 4.07
CA SER A 191 2.43 33.62 3.65
C SER A 191 2.39 35.08 4.14
N PRO A 192 2.50 36.08 3.27
CA PRO A 192 2.36 37.47 3.68
C PRO A 192 0.90 37.71 4.07
N ARG A 193 0.68 38.34 5.23
CA ARG A 193 -0.54 39.11 5.45
C ARG A 193 -0.48 40.29 4.48
N LEU A 194 -1.34 40.27 3.47
CA LEU A 194 -1.83 41.48 2.81
C LEU A 194 -3.16 41.86 3.46
#